data_AF-A0AAV1AEP8-F1
#
_entry.id   AF-A0AAV1AEP8-F1
#
_cell.length_a   1.000
_cell.length_b   1.000
_cell.length_c   1.000
_cell.angle_alpha   90.00
_cell.angle_beta   90.00
_cell.angle_gamma   90.00
#
_symmetry.space_group_name_H-M   'P 1'
#
loop_
_entity.id
_entity.type
_entity.pdbx_description
1 polymer ?
#
loop_
_entity_poly.entity_id
_entity_poly.type
_entity_poly.pdbx_seq_one_letter_code
_entity_poly.pdbx_strand_id
1 'polypeptide(L)'
;MDQIVDWSQLPTELWPKIGKYLDNHIDVLRFRSVCESFRSSLPNSLPNSPSFPLQIPHPIHISLNTNLSQSTIYLIEPSDATSDSNLASLPPSSSSSKGWLIK
;
A
#
# COMPACT_ATOMS: atom_id res chain seq x y z
N MET A 1 2.01 -1.26 -34.51
CA MET A 1 3.11 -0.87 -33.62
C MET A 1 2.44 -0.33 -32.37
N ASP A 2 2.55 -1.07 -31.26
CA ASP A 2 1.97 -0.63 -29.99
C ASP A 2 2.84 0.51 -29.47
N GLN A 3 2.31 1.73 -29.52
CA GLN A 3 3.02 2.92 -29.07
C GLN A 3 3.08 2.87 -27.54
N ILE A 4 4.25 2.54 -26.99
CA ILE A 4 4.49 2.59 -25.55
C ILE A 4 4.41 4.05 -25.13
N VAL A 5 3.39 4.38 -24.34
CA VAL A 5 3.23 5.71 -23.74
C VAL A 5 4.10 5.77 -22.49
N ASP A 6 5.00 6.75 -22.44
CA ASP A 6 5.79 7.03 -21.25
C ASP A 6 4.97 7.84 -20.23
N TRP A 7 4.35 7.13 -19.29
CA TRP A 7 3.58 7.72 -18.21
C TRP A 7 4.43 8.54 -17.22
N SER A 8 5.77 8.42 -17.26
CA SER A 8 6.64 9.24 -16.41
C SER A 8 6.65 10.72 -16.83
N GLN A 9 6.28 11.03 -18.08
CA GLN A 9 6.16 12.40 -18.59
C GLN A 9 4.82 13.06 -18.26
N LEU A 10 3.92 12.37 -17.56
CA LEU A 10 2.64 12.96 -17.19
C LEU A 10 2.87 14.16 -16.25
N PRO A 11 2.23 15.31 -16.50
CA PRO A 11 2.35 16.49 -15.65
C PRO A 11 2.02 16.19 -14.17
N THR A 12 2.87 16.68 -13.27
CA THR A 12 2.78 16.40 -11.83
C THR A 12 1.45 16.80 -11.20
N GLU A 13 0.76 17.79 -11.78
CA GLU A 13 -0.55 18.28 -11.33
C GLU A 13 -1.69 17.28 -11.58
N LEU A 14 -1.45 16.27 -12.41
CA LEU A 14 -2.45 15.22 -12.71
C LEU A 14 -2.44 14.09 -11.67
N TRP A 15 -1.31 13.82 -11.02
CA TRP A 15 -1.24 12.75 -10.00
C TRP A 15 -2.23 12.93 -8.85
N PRO A 16 -2.37 14.13 -8.24
CA PRO A 16 -3.39 14.34 -7.21
C PRO A 16 -4.81 14.20 -7.75
N LYS A 17 -5.05 14.49 -9.04
CA LYS A 17 -6.38 14.33 -9.66
C LYS A 17 -6.72 12.87 -9.88
N ILE A 18 -5.78 12.07 -10.36
CA ILE A 18 -5.92 10.61 -10.47
C ILE A 18 -6.18 10.01 -9.08
N GLY A 19 -5.40 10.45 -8.10
CA GLY A 19 -5.48 10.00 -6.72
C GLY A 19 -6.87 10.19 -6.06
N LYS A 20 -7.66 11.17 -6.50
CA LYS A 20 -9.05 11.38 -6.01
C LYS A 20 -10.02 10.27 -6.41
N TYR A 21 -9.69 9.49 -7.42
CA TYR A 21 -10.52 8.37 -7.90
C TYR A 21 -10.04 7.01 -7.39
N LEU A 22 -9.08 7.00 -6.45
CA LEU A 22 -8.66 5.78 -5.76
C LEU A 22 -9.54 5.59 -4.52
N ASP A 23 -10.60 4.80 -4.67
CA ASP A 23 -11.59 4.59 -3.60
C ASP A 23 -11.07 3.68 -2.47
N ASN A 24 -10.20 2.73 -2.79
CA ASN A 24 -9.66 1.77 -1.84
C ASN A 24 -8.28 2.21 -1.31
N HIS A 25 -8.09 2.08 0.00
CA HIS A 25 -6.80 2.28 0.64
C HIS A 25 -5.67 1.45 0.01
N ILE A 26 -5.96 0.23 -0.44
CA ILE A 26 -4.98 -0.62 -1.13
C ILE A 26 -4.54 -0.01 -2.47
N ASP A 27 -5.45 0.62 -3.20
CA ASP A 27 -5.11 1.26 -4.48
C ASP A 27 -4.26 2.51 -4.25
N VAL A 28 -4.54 3.27 -3.20
CA VAL A 28 -3.68 4.38 -2.74
C VAL A 28 -2.28 3.87 -2.40
N LEU A 29 -2.15 2.76 -1.68
CA LEU A 29 -0.85 2.16 -1.35
C LEU A 29 -0.08 1.74 -2.61
N ARG A 30 -0.75 1.03 -3.53
CA ARG A 30 -0.16 0.58 -4.80
C ARG A 30 0.31 1.78 -5.63
N PHE A 31 -0.52 2.80 -5.77
CA PHE A 31 -0.18 4.02 -6.48
C PHE A 31 1.07 4.70 -5.88
N ARG A 32 1.13 4.84 -4.55
CA ARG A 32 2.28 5.44 -3.85
C ARG A 32 3.55 4.58 -3.89
N SER A 33 3.46 3.30 -4.28
CA SER A 33 4.60 2.40 -4.40
C SER A 33 5.34 2.48 -5.74
N VAL A 34 4.79 3.19 -6.73
CA VAL A 34 5.35 3.26 -8.10
C VAL A 34 6.66 4.05 -8.15
N CYS A 35 6.64 5.31 -7.71
CA CYS A 35 7.83 6.17 -7.68
C CYS A 35 7.64 7.34 -6.69
N GLU A 36 8.69 8.14 -6.48
CA GLU A 36 8.67 9.28 -5.55
C GLU A 36 7.62 10.34 -5.89
N SER A 37 7.45 10.68 -7.18
CA SER A 37 6.45 11.66 -7.62
C SER A 37 5.03 11.20 -7.32
N PHE A 38 4.74 9.91 -7.47
CA PHE A 38 3.44 9.34 -7.15
C PHE A 38 3.24 9.30 -5.63
N ARG A 39 4.28 8.87 -4.89
CA ARG A 39 4.27 8.80 -3.43
C ARG A 39 3.97 10.14 -2.75
N SER A 40 4.52 11.22 -3.29
CA SER A 40 4.38 12.59 -2.77
C SER A 40 3.11 13.30 -3.23
N SER A 41 2.46 12.83 -4.30
CA SER A 41 1.23 13.45 -4.82
C SER A 41 -0.04 13.18 -3.98
N LEU A 42 0.02 12.20 -3.09
CA LEU A 42 -1.08 11.83 -2.19
C LEU A 42 -0.66 12.01 -0.72
N PRO A 43 -1.57 12.46 0.17
CA PRO A 43 -1.25 12.64 1.57
C PRO A 43 -0.85 11.31 2.24
N ASN A 44 0.08 11.39 3.19
CA ASN A 44 0.59 10.21 3.90
C ASN A 44 -0.44 9.57 4.83
N SER A 45 -1.43 10.33 5.30
CA SER A 45 -2.45 9.91 6.25
C SER A 45 -3.84 9.95 5.61
N LEU A 46 -4.68 9.00 6.01
CA LEU A 46 -6.11 9.08 5.73
C LEU A 46 -6.68 10.38 6.34
N PRO A 47 -7.62 11.06 5.67
CA PRO A 47 -8.35 12.13 6.31
C PRO A 47 -8.96 11.59 7.61
N ASN A 48 -8.69 12.28 8.72
CA ASN A 48 -9.09 11.94 10.10
C ASN A 48 -8.24 10.89 10.84
N SER A 49 -7.11 10.43 10.29
CA SER A 49 -6.17 9.62 11.07
C SER A 49 -5.38 10.51 12.04
N PRO A 50 -5.16 10.09 13.31
CA PRO A 50 -4.24 10.79 14.19
C PRO A 50 -2.84 10.83 13.59
N SER A 51 -2.13 11.93 13.81
CA SER A 51 -0.73 12.05 13.40
C SER A 51 0.15 11.25 14.35
N PHE A 52 1.03 10.40 13.81
CA PHE A 52 2.01 9.64 14.56
C PHE A 52 3.42 10.12 14.22
N PRO A 53 4.38 10.03 15.17
CA PRO A 53 4.23 9.49 16.52
C PRO A 53 3.40 10.38 17.45
N LEU A 54 2.54 9.76 18.28
CA LEU A 54 1.69 10.45 19.25
C LEU A 54 2.38 10.41 20.62
N GLN A 55 2.57 11.57 21.24
CA GLN A 55 3.12 11.64 22.60
C GLN A 55 2.03 11.29 23.62
N ILE A 56 2.26 10.25 24.42
CA ILE A 56 1.32 9.86 25.47
C ILE A 56 1.57 10.73 26.71
N PRO A 57 0.56 11.43 27.24
CA PRO A 57 0.71 12.18 28.48
C PRO A 57 0.96 11.21 29.65
N HIS A 58 1.98 11.50 30.45
CA HIS A 58 2.30 10.68 31.62
C HIS A 58 1.42 11.08 32.83
N PRO A 59 0.85 10.11 33.57
CA PRO A 59 0.12 10.38 34.81
C PRO A 59 1.02 10.72 36.00
N ILE A 60 2.33 10.47 35.91
CA ILE A 60 3.31 10.71 36.97
C ILE A 60 4.49 11.45 36.34
N HIS A 61 5.00 12.45 37.03
CA HIS A 61 6.01 13.46 36.63
C HIS A 61 7.41 12.89 36.28
N ILE A 62 7.48 11.70 35.69
CA ILE A 62 8.70 11.01 35.27
C ILE A 62 8.90 11.38 33.80
N SER A 63 10.02 12.03 33.49
CA SER A 63 10.34 12.60 32.17
C SER A 63 10.72 11.53 31.12
N LEU A 64 9.88 10.51 30.93
CA LEU A 64 10.04 9.53 29.87
C LEU A 64 9.29 10.01 28.62
N ASN A 65 9.98 10.10 27.49
CA ASN A 65 9.34 10.38 26.22
C ASN A 65 8.70 9.09 25.69
N THR A 66 7.43 8.82 26.05
CA THR A 66 6.68 7.69 25.49
C THR A 66 5.97 8.12 24.22
N ASN A 67 6.47 7.62 23.09
CA ASN A 67 5.86 7.82 21.79
C ASN A 67 5.09 6.56 21.39
N LEU A 68 3.82 6.74 21.02
CA LEU A 68 3.03 5.73 20.33
C LEU A 68 3.30 5.86 18.83
N SER A 69 3.52 4.73 18.15
CA SER A 69 3.61 4.68 16.69
C SER A 69 2.56 3.73 16.14
N GLN A 70 2.07 4.02 14.93
CA GLN A 70 1.16 3.13 14.22
C GLN A 70 1.93 2.44 13.09
N SER A 71 1.78 1.12 13.01
CA SER A 71 2.27 0.31 11.89
C SER A 71 1.11 -0.53 11.38
N THR A 72 0.96 -0.63 10.06
CA THR A 72 -0.07 -1.48 9.44
C THR A 72 0.61 -2.54 8.58
N ILE A 73 0.23 -3.80 8.77
CA ILE A 73 0.74 -4.94 8.00
C ILE A 73 -0.37 -5.41 7.05
N TYR A 74 -0.03 -5.54 5.77
CA TYR A 74 -0.96 -6.00 4.74
C TYR A 74 -0.56 -7.39 4.28
N LEU A 75 -1.54 -8.29 4.16
CA LEU A 75 -1.38 -9.55 3.46
C LEU A 75 -1.59 -9.31 1.97
N ILE A 76 -0.62 -9.67 1.14
CA ILE A 76 -0.73 -9.64 -0.31
C ILE A 76 -0.95 -11.07 -0.77
N GLU A 77 -2.16 -11.35 -1.27
CA GLU A 77 -2.47 -12.63 -1.88
C GLU A 77 -2.16 -12.57 -3.38
N PRO A 78 -1.44 -13.55 -3.95
CA PRO A 78 -1.35 -13.69 -5.39
C PRO A 78 -2.75 -13.87 -5.97
N SER A 79 -3.13 -13.02 -6.92
CA SER A 79 -4.36 -13.28 -7.67
C SER A 79 -4.07 -14.49 -8.55
N ASP A 80 -4.82 -15.58 -8.39
CA ASP A 80 -4.83 -16.73 -9.30
C ASP A 80 -5.46 -16.30 -10.63
N ALA A 81 -4.80 -15.40 -11.36
CA ALA A 81 -5.15 -15.03 -12.71
C ALA A 81 -4.62 -16.11 -13.67
N THR A 82 -5.06 -17.36 -13.49
CA THR A 82 -5.05 -18.36 -14.56
C THR A 82 -6.34 -18.23 -15.33
N SER A 83 -6.42 -17.17 -16.13
CA SER A 83 -7.39 -17.05 -17.22
C SER A 83 -6.61 -16.83 -18.50
N ASP A 84 -5.79 -17.81 -18.88
CA ASP A 84 -5.44 -18.03 -20.27
C ASP A 84 -5.34 -19.53 -20.56
N SER A 85 -5.91 -19.85 -21.70
CA SER A 85 -6.41 -21.14 -22.20
C SER A 85 -5.42 -22.32 -22.20
N ASN A 86 -5.96 -23.51 -21.89
CA ASN A 86 -5.49 -24.84 -22.31
C ASN A 86 -4.09 -25.27 -21.84
N LEU A 87 -3.99 -25.86 -20.65
CA LEU A 87 -3.16 -27.06 -20.48
C LEU A 87 -3.66 -27.93 -19.33
N ALA A 88 -3.46 -29.24 -19.48
CA ALA A 88 -4.13 -30.33 -18.78
C ALA A 88 -4.13 -30.28 -17.25
N SER A 89 -5.19 -30.87 -16.70
CA SER A 89 -5.45 -31.20 -15.29
C SER A 89 -4.20 -31.50 -14.45
N LEU A 90 -3.89 -30.61 -13.52
CA LEU A 90 -3.06 -30.93 -12.35
C LEU A 90 -3.97 -31.00 -11.10
N PRO A 91 -3.66 -31.90 -10.14
CA PRO A 91 -4.49 -32.09 -8.96
C PRO A 91 -4.48 -30.82 -8.09
N PRO A 92 -5.51 -30.60 -7.25
CA PRO A 92 -5.54 -29.46 -6.36
C PRO A 92 -4.36 -29.57 -5.40
N SER A 93 -3.32 -28.78 -5.64
CA SER A 93 -2.26 -28.59 -4.66
C SER A 93 -2.91 -27.87 -3.49
N SER A 94 -3.11 -28.61 -2.39
CA SER A 94 -3.42 -28.02 -1.09
C SER A 94 -2.24 -27.15 -0.67
N SER A 95 -2.17 -25.94 -1.20
CA SER A 95 -1.18 -24.95 -0.83
C SER A 95 -1.57 -24.44 0.55
N SER A 96 -1.10 -25.15 1.57
CA SER A 96 -1.09 -24.65 2.94
C SER A 96 -0.33 -23.33 2.90
N SER A 97 -1.06 -22.23 3.05
CA SER A 97 -0.57 -20.86 3.17
C SER A 97 0.28 -20.73 4.43
N LYS A 98 1.52 -21.22 4.34
CA LYS A 98 2.55 -21.02 5.35
C LYS A 98 2.95 -19.55 5.29
N GLY A 99 2.26 -18.75 6.10
CA GLY A 99 2.58 -17.33 6.31
C GLY A 99 4.05 -17.18 6.65
N TRP A 100 4.76 -16.37 5.88
CA TRP A 100 6.17 -16.08 6.09
C TRP A 100 6.30 -15.01 7.16
N LEU A 101 6.23 -15.39 8.43
CA LEU A 101 6.74 -14.56 9.51
C LEU A 101 8.22 -14.90 9.68
N ILE A 102 9.11 -14.12 9.06
CA ILE A 102 10.55 -14.20 9.36
C ILE A 102 10.77 -13.45 10.68
N LYS A 103 11.30 -14.16 11.67
CA LYS A 103 11.52 -13.73 13.05
C LYS A 103 12.81 -12.91 13.20
#